data_AF-A0AAW1I8M6-F1
#
_entry.id   AF-A0AAW1I8M6-F1
#
_cell.length_a   1.000
_cell.length_b   1.000
_cell.length_c   1.000
_cell.angle_alpha   90.00
_cell.angle_beta   90.00
_cell.angle_gamma   90.00
#
_symmetry.space_group_name_H-M   'P 1'
#
loop_
_entity.id
_entity.type
_entity.pdbx_description
1 polymer ?
#
loop_
_entity_poly.entity_id
_entity_poly.type
_entity_poly.pdbx_seq_one_letter_code
_entity_poly.pdbx_strand_id
1 'polypeptide(L)' 'MLSTPNIQPLEIHNDPSTLGKRWRKWINRFEIFIIAANITEEERKRAMLLHLIGEDAFDLYQSLPDPTPQTPPSISSDMS' A
#
# COMPACT_ATOMS: atom_id res chain seq x y z
N MET A 1 -1.07 21.43 12.30
CA MET A 1 -0.06 21.19 11.25
C MET A 1 0.56 19.82 11.53
N LEU A 2 0.30 18.80 10.71
CA LEU A 2 1.00 17.52 10.82
C LEU A 2 2.43 17.76 10.30
N SER A 3 3.44 17.65 11.16
CA SER A 3 4.83 17.66 10.69
C SER A 3 5.03 16.51 9.73
N THR A 4 5.49 16.81 8.51
CA THR A 4 5.72 15.79 7.48
C THR A 4 6.78 14.81 8.00
N PRO A 5 6.46 13.51 8.10
CA PRO A 5 7.44 12.54 8.56
C PRO A 5 8.59 12.46 7.56
N ASN A 6 9.83 12.42 8.05
CA ASN A 6 10.99 12.14 7.20
C ASN A 6 11.00 10.64 6.85
N ILE A 7 10.10 10.24 5.96
CA ILE A 7 10.08 8.93 5.30
C ILE A 7 10.61 9.17 3.89
N GLN A 8 11.71 8.50 3.56
CA GLN A 8 12.30 8.59 2.22
C GLN A 8 11.40 7.80 1.26
N PRO A 9 11.12 8.31 0.04
CA PRO A 9 10.35 7.57 -0.96
C PRO A 9 10.92 6.18 -1.25
N LEU A 10 10.06 5.24 -1.65
CA LEU A 10 10.49 3.91 -2.05
C LEU A 10 11.03 3.94 -3.48
N GLU A 11 12.32 3.67 -3.65
CA GLU A 11 12.94 3.59 -4.97
C GLU A 11 12.73 2.21 -5.60
N ILE A 12 11.75 2.08 -6.50
CA ILE A 12 11.40 0.78 -7.11
C ILE A 12 12.32 0.37 -8.27
N HIS A 13 12.98 1.33 -8.93
CA HIS A 13 13.81 1.09 -10.14
C HIS A 13 15.26 0.71 -9.87
N ASN A 14 15.67 0.69 -8.60
CA ASN A 14 17.01 0.24 -8.19
C ASN A 14 17.12 -1.29 -8.20
N ASP A 15 18.17 -1.86 -7.61
CA ASP A 15 18.42 -3.31 -7.61
C ASP A 15 17.19 -4.13 -7.15
N PRO A 16 16.58 -4.94 -8.03
CA PRO A 16 15.40 -5.74 -7.72
C PRO A 16 15.67 -6.83 -6.68
N SER A 17 16.92 -7.30 -6.55
CA SER A 17 17.30 -8.30 -5.54
C SER A 17 17.17 -7.76 -4.10
N THR A 18 17.21 -6.44 -3.94
CA THR A 18 17.08 -5.75 -2.65
C THR A 18 15.70 -5.12 -2.44
N LEU A 19 14.85 -5.05 -3.47
CA LEU A 19 13.56 -4.37 -3.43
C LEU A 19 12.68 -4.88 -2.28
N GLY A 20 12.58 -6.19 -2.09
CA GLY A 20 11.78 -6.76 -1.00
C GLY A 20 12.27 -6.37 0.40
N LYS A 21 13.60 -6.23 0.60
CA LYS A 21 14.17 -5.77 1.88
C LYS A 21 13.88 -4.28 2.08
N ARG A 22 13.99 -3.47 1.02
CA ARG A 22 13.72 -2.03 1.05
C ARG A 22 12.24 -1.74 1.31
N TRP A 23 11.33 -2.48 0.65
CA TRP A 23 9.89 -2.47 0.92
C TRP A 23 9.58 -2.75 2.39
N ARG A 24 10.11 -3.85 2.94
CA ARG A 24 9.88 -4.22 4.34
C ARG A 24 10.41 -3.19 5.33
N LYS A 25 11.56 -2.58 5.05
CA LYS A 25 12.10 -1.48 5.87
C LYS A 25 11.21 -0.24 5.78
N TRP A 26 10.73 0.09 4.58
CA TRP A 26 9.88 1.25 4.33
C TRP A 26 8.52 1.10 5.01
N ILE A 27 7.84 -0.05 4.85
CA ILE A 27 6.52 -0.29 5.45
C ILE A 27 6.57 -0.27 6.98
N ASN A 28 7.63 -0.80 7.60
CA ASN A 28 7.80 -0.73 9.05
C ASN A 28 7.91 0.73 9.55
N ARG A 29 8.66 1.59 8.84
CA ARG A 29 8.73 3.02 9.16
C ARG A 29 7.36 3.71 9.02
N PHE A 30 6.61 3.33 7.99
CA PHE A 30 5.27 3.83 7.76
C PHE A 30 4.30 3.40 8.88
N GLU A 31 4.32 2.13 9.31
CA GLU A 31 3.52 1.64 10.42
C GLU A 31 3.81 2.36 11.73
N ILE A 32 5.10 2.58 12.05
CA ILE A 32 5.52 3.37 13.22
C ILE A 32 4.95 4.80 13.14
N PHE A 33 4.99 5.42 11.96
CA PHE A 33 4.42 6.75 11.76
C PHE A 33 2.89 6.77 11.96
N ILE A 34 2.16 5.82 11.41
CA ILE A 34 0.70 5.71 11.57
C ILE A 34 0.33 5.56 13.06
N ILE A 35 1.07 4.74 13.81
CA ILE A 35 0.89 4.57 15.25
C ILE A 35 1.17 5.88 15.99
N ALA A 36 2.32 6.52 15.72
CA ALA A 36 2.72 7.77 16.37
C ALA A 36 1.75 8.93 16.07
N ALA A 37 1.18 8.97 14.87
CA ALA A 37 0.19 9.96 14.45
C ALA A 37 -1.24 9.64 14.92
N ASN A 38 -1.44 8.53 15.65
CA ASN A 38 -2.74 8.03 16.10
C ASN A 38 -3.78 7.94 14.97
N ILE A 39 -3.36 7.42 13.80
CA ILE A 39 -4.22 7.25 12.63
C ILE A 39 -4.85 5.86 12.69
N THR A 40 -6.17 5.79 12.91
CA THR A 40 -6.93 4.55 13.04
C THR A 40 -7.64 4.16 11.74
N GLU A 41 -8.20 5.14 11.04
CA GLU A 41 -9.05 4.94 9.85
C GLU A 41 -8.28 4.31 8.68
N GLU A 42 -8.81 3.22 8.12
CA GLU A 42 -8.17 2.52 7.00
C GLU A 42 -8.03 3.39 5.76
N GLU A 43 -9.06 4.16 5.42
CA GLU A 43 -9.04 5.08 4.28
C GLU A 43 -7.90 6.10 4.42
N ARG A 44 -7.72 6.64 5.63
CA ARG A 44 -6.64 7.58 5.93
C ARG A 44 -5.28 6.91 5.89
N LYS A 45 -5.16 5.67 6.36
CA LYS A 45 -3.90 4.89 6.23
C LYS A 45 -3.55 4.66 4.77
N ARG A 46 -4.50 4.27 3.93
CA ARG A 46 -4.29 4.08 2.48
C ARG A 46 -3.88 5.38 1.79
N ALA A 47 -4.59 6.48 2.07
CA ALA A 47 -4.23 7.79 1.54
C ALA A 47 -2.80 8.20 1.93
N MET A 48 -2.41 7.99 3.20
CA MET A 48 -1.05 8.32 3.66
C MET A 48 0.02 7.39 3.07
N LEU A 49 -0.29 6.11 2.89
CA LEU A 49 0.60 5.17 2.23
C LEU A 49 0.92 5.66 0.82
N LEU A 50 -0.12 5.93 0.03
CA LEU A 50 -0.01 6.37 -1.35
C LEU A 50 0.66 7.75 -1.49
N HIS A 51 0.43 8.65 -0.52
CA HIS A 51 1.06 9.97 -0.53
C HIS A 51 2.57 9.92 -0.21
N LEU A 52 3.02 8.95 0.62
CA LEU A 52 4.40 8.90 1.11
C LEU A 52 5.29 7.88 0.38
N ILE A 53 4.70 6.90 -0.32
CA ILE A 53 5.41 5.80 -1.00
C ILE A 53 6.29 6.29 -2.17
N GLY A 54 5.96 7.43 -2.76
CA GLY A 54 6.66 8.03 -3.90
C GLY A 54 5.91 7.85 -5.21
N GLU A 55 6.24 8.70 -6.20
CA GLU A 55 5.55 8.77 -7.50
C GLU A 55 5.59 7.44 -8.25
N ASP A 56 6.77 6.83 -8.43
CA ASP A 56 6.90 5.57 -9.18
C ASP A 56 6.02 4.43 -8.63
N ALA A 57 5.96 4.32 -7.30
CA ALA A 57 5.18 3.29 -6.63
C ALA A 57 3.68 3.61 -6.63
N PHE A 58 3.32 4.89 -6.62
CA PHE A 58 1.95 5.35 -6.79
C PHE A 58 1.44 5.08 -8.21
N ASP A 59 2.25 5.35 -9.23
CA ASP A 59 1.93 5.06 -10.64
C ASP A 59 1.77 3.56 -10.87
N LEU A 60 2.64 2.74 -10.26
CA LEU A 60 2.48 1.29 -10.26
C LEU A 60 1.13 0.87 -9.65
N TYR A 61 0.73 1.47 -8.53
CA TYR A 61 -0.57 1.19 -7.92
C TYR A 61 -1.74 1.60 -8.83
N GLN A 62 -1.66 2.76 -9.49
CA GLN A 62 -2.68 3.21 -10.45
C GLN A 62 -2.76 2.33 -11.71
N SER A 63 -1.67 1.63 -12.06
CA SER A 63 -1.66 0.68 -13.18
C SER A 63 -2.38 -0.65 -12.87
N LEU A 64 -2.68 -0.93 -11.60
CA LEU A 64 -3.39 -2.13 -11.20
C LEU A 64 -4.87 -2.03 -11.58
N PRO A 65 -5.49 -3.09 -12.12
CA PRO A 65 -6.92 -3.09 -12.34
C PRO A 65 -7.66 -2.98 -11.01
N ASP A 66 -8.85 -2.36 -11.03
CA ASP A 66 -9.72 -2.34 -9.87
C ASP A 66 -9.90 -3.76 -9.33
N PRO A 67 -9.85 -3.97 -8.00
CA PRO A 67 -10.11 -5.27 -7.42
C PRO A 67 -11.53 -5.67 -7.83
N THR A 68 -11.64 -6.60 -8.80
CA THR A 68 -12.91 -7.19 -9.19
C THR A 68 -13.57 -7.71 -7.92
N PRO A 69 -14.79 -7.29 -7.57
CA PRO A 69 -15.53 -7.93 -6.49
C PRO A 69 -15.58 -9.41 -6.84
N GLN A 70 -14.89 -10.26 -6.09
CA GLN A 70 -14.99 -11.70 -6.29
C GLN A 70 -16.43 -12.07 -5.92
N THR A 71 -17.27 -12.18 -6.95
CA THR A 71 -18.58 -12.84 -6.84
C THR A 71 -18.30 -14.20 -6.22
N PRO A 72 -18.89 -14.53 -5.04
CA PRO A 72 -18.70 -15.84 -4.44
C PRO A 72 -19.02 -16.90 -5.50
N PRO A 73 -18.27 -18.01 -5.57
CA PRO A 73 -18.47 -19.01 -6.61
C PRO A 73 -19.93 -19.38 -6.61
N SER A 74 -20.61 -19.11 -7.73
CA SER A 74 -21.98 -19.56 -7.95
C SER A 74 -21.94 -21.07 -7.79
N ILE A 75 -22.34 -21.56 -6.61
CA ILE A 75 -22.59 -22.96 -6.37
C ILE A 75 -23.71 -23.28 -7.35
N SER A 76 -23.34 -23.90 -8.46
CA SER A 76 -24.29 -24.38 -9.46
C SER A 76 -25.22 -25.34 -8.74
N SER A 77 -26.42 -24.86 -8.41
CA SER A 77 -27.55 -25.71 -8.05
C SER A 77 -27.99 -26.44 -9.31
N ASP A 78 -27.19 -27.43 -9.71
CA ASP A 78 -27.56 -28.39 -10.74
C ASP A 78 -27.38 -29.79 -10.15
N MET A 79 -28.39 -30.21 -9.41
CA MET A 79 -28.81 -31.61 -9.32
C MET A 79 -30.18 -31.64 -8.65
N SER A 80 -31.21 -31.52 -9.49
CA SER A 80 -32.60 -31.88 -9.18
C SER A 80 -32.99 -33.12 -9.97
#